data_AF-U1GN93-F1
#
_entry.id   AF-U1GN93-F1
#
_cell.length_a   1.000
_cell.length_b   1.000
_cell.length_c   1.000
_cell.angle_alpha   90.00
_cell.angle_beta   90.00
_cell.angle_gamma   90.00
#
_symmetry.space_group_name_H-M   'P 1'
#
loop_
_entity.id
_entity.type
_entity.pdbx_description
1 polymer ?
#
loop_
_entity_poly.entity_id
_entity_poly.type
_entity_poly.pdbx_seq_one_letter_code
_entity_poly.pdbx_strand_id
1 'polypeptide(L)'
;MKKTLFVLAALAVVLIGFSACSNGSSDDNGGGGAPSDQHSDLYGSYWGTLTMVGKDFPLCLVIEADKVALHSDVMGMAYPLVTYKDEGNGTWTISCYDKGEDTTKPTTHTTVSVDTKASPFIAKATIIPMSCTTAPLKKGKAYNNEYAH
;
A
#
# COMPACT_ATOMS: atom_id res chain seq x y z
N MET A 1 -39.65 12.34 -55.88
CA MET A 1 -40.84 11.97 -55.07
C MET A 1 -40.58 10.64 -54.38
N LYS A 2 -40.54 10.64 -53.04
CA LYS A 2 -40.91 9.54 -52.13
C LYS A 2 -40.84 10.14 -50.71
N LYS A 3 -42.01 10.36 -50.13
CA LYS A 3 -42.27 10.86 -48.77
C LYS A 3 -42.56 9.65 -47.88
N THR A 4 -42.03 9.64 -46.66
CA THR A 4 -42.55 8.97 -45.43
C THR A 4 -41.47 9.17 -44.35
N LEU A 5 -41.54 10.10 -43.40
CA LEU A 5 -42.51 10.48 -42.37
C LEU A 5 -42.49 9.59 -41.09
N PHE A 6 -41.85 10.13 -40.03
CA PHE A 6 -42.09 10.01 -38.57
C PHE A 6 -41.86 8.63 -37.91
N VAL A 7 -41.38 8.50 -36.66
CA VAL A 7 -42.09 8.80 -35.39
C VAL A 7 -41.14 8.64 -34.17
N LEU A 8 -41.26 9.61 -33.23
CA LEU A 8 -41.11 9.65 -31.76
C LEU A 8 -40.11 8.80 -30.94
N ALA A 9 -39.26 9.53 -30.19
CA ALA A 9 -39.16 9.62 -28.72
C ALA A 9 -39.40 8.38 -27.82
N ALA A 10 -38.39 8.06 -27.00
CA ALA A 10 -38.57 7.80 -25.56
C ALA A 10 -37.24 8.00 -24.81
N LEU A 11 -37.16 9.07 -24.02
CA LEU A 11 -36.17 9.27 -22.98
C LEU A 11 -36.61 8.44 -21.76
N ALA A 12 -35.81 7.47 -21.31
CA ALA A 12 -36.03 6.79 -20.05
C ALA A 12 -34.70 6.68 -19.29
N VAL A 13 -34.48 7.64 -18.41
CA VAL A 13 -33.56 7.51 -17.27
C VAL A 13 -34.32 6.75 -16.19
N VAL A 14 -33.85 5.56 -15.80
CA VAL A 14 -34.14 4.98 -14.49
C VAL A 14 -32.84 4.47 -13.89
N LEU A 15 -32.66 4.90 -12.65
CA LEU A 15 -31.53 4.80 -11.75
C LEU A 15 -31.63 3.50 -10.91
N ILE A 16 -30.45 2.95 -10.59
CA ILE A 16 -30.08 2.15 -9.40
C ILE A 16 -30.58 0.70 -9.32
N GLY A 17 -29.63 -0.20 -9.02
CA GLY A 17 -29.93 -1.46 -8.35
C GLY A 17 -28.76 -2.45 -8.40
N PHE A 18 -27.85 -2.38 -7.43
CA PHE A 18 -26.93 -3.49 -7.15
C PHE A 18 -27.74 -4.76 -6.85
N SER A 19 -27.42 -5.87 -7.51
CA SER A 19 -27.74 -7.21 -7.03
C SER A 19 -26.70 -8.18 -7.56
N ALA A 20 -26.15 -8.94 -6.63
CA ALA A 20 -24.96 -9.75 -6.74
C ALA A 20 -25.17 -11.06 -7.52
N CYS A 21 -24.01 -11.66 -7.80
CA CYS A 21 -23.75 -13.07 -8.10
C CYS A 21 -24.01 -13.54 -9.55
N SER A 22 -22.92 -13.77 -10.27
CA SER A 22 -22.85 -14.94 -11.15
C SER A 22 -21.41 -15.45 -11.17
N ASN A 23 -21.22 -16.62 -10.54
CA ASN A 23 -20.04 -17.44 -10.70
C ASN A 23 -20.26 -18.27 -11.97
N GLY A 24 -19.58 -17.92 -13.05
CA GLY A 24 -19.74 -18.56 -14.36
C GLY A 24 -18.53 -18.35 -15.24
N SER A 25 -17.64 -19.34 -15.18
CA SER A 25 -16.51 -19.65 -16.07
C SER A 25 -16.64 -19.14 -17.51
N SER A 26 -15.57 -18.56 -18.05
CA SER A 26 -15.20 -18.73 -19.46
C SER A 26 -13.74 -18.35 -19.68
N ASP A 27 -13.13 -19.12 -20.56
CA ASP A 27 -11.71 -19.31 -20.83
C ASP A 27 -10.93 -18.10 -21.35
N ASP A 28 -9.63 -18.17 -21.07
CA ASP A 28 -8.48 -17.90 -21.94
C ASP A 28 -8.66 -16.89 -23.08
N ASN A 29 -8.11 -15.69 -22.90
CA ASN A 29 -7.14 -15.21 -23.88
C ASN A 29 -6.14 -14.23 -23.24
N GLY A 30 -4.87 -14.42 -23.58
CA GLY A 30 -3.78 -13.56 -23.16
C GLY A 30 -4.04 -12.11 -23.57
N GLY A 31 -4.22 -11.25 -22.58
CA GLY A 31 -4.06 -9.81 -22.71
C GLY A 31 -3.03 -9.42 -21.68
N GLY A 32 -1.87 -8.96 -22.13
CA GLY A 32 -0.86 -8.37 -21.25
C GLY A 32 -1.53 -7.27 -20.43
N GLY A 33 -1.85 -7.61 -19.18
CA GLY A 33 -2.22 -6.63 -18.18
C GLY A 33 -1.00 -5.77 -18.01
N ALA A 34 -1.11 -4.48 -18.34
CA ALA A 34 -0.20 -3.49 -17.80
C ALA A 34 0.02 -3.79 -16.31
N PRO A 35 1.24 -3.64 -15.76
CA PRO A 35 1.44 -3.78 -14.32
C PRO A 35 0.49 -2.80 -13.65
N SER A 36 -0.65 -3.30 -13.17
CA SER A 36 -1.56 -2.55 -12.34
C SER A 36 -0.74 -2.20 -11.11
N ASP A 37 -0.74 -0.94 -10.72
CA ASP A 37 -0.02 -0.42 -9.55
C ASP A 37 -0.54 -1.09 -8.26
N GLN A 38 -0.20 -2.37 -8.05
CA GLN A 38 -0.65 -3.23 -6.95
C GLN A 38 -0.09 -2.78 -5.59
N HIS A 39 0.82 -1.81 -5.58
CA HIS A 39 1.40 -1.30 -4.35
C HIS A 39 0.41 -0.56 -3.46
N SER A 40 -0.78 -0.17 -3.96
CA SER A 40 -1.82 0.44 -3.13
C SER A 40 -2.37 -0.50 -2.07
N ASP A 41 -2.30 -1.81 -2.33
CA ASP A 41 -2.69 -2.83 -1.35
C ASP A 41 -1.72 -2.86 -0.16
N LEU A 42 -0.52 -2.28 -0.29
CA LEU A 42 0.42 -2.12 0.80
C LEU A 42 0.03 -0.99 1.75
N TYR A 43 -0.81 -0.03 1.32
CA TYR A 43 -1.12 1.16 2.12
C TYR A 43 -1.88 0.80 3.38
N GLY A 44 -1.59 1.53 4.45
CA GLY A 44 -2.22 1.35 5.76
C GLY A 44 -1.20 1.30 6.88
N SER A 45 -1.68 0.86 8.05
CA SER A 45 -0.92 0.88 9.29
C SER A 45 -0.56 -0.53 9.73
N TYR A 46 0.70 -0.72 10.10
CA TYR A 46 1.29 -1.98 10.51
C TYR A 46 1.79 -1.85 11.95
N TRP A 47 1.35 -2.76 12.80
CA TRP A 47 1.53 -2.66 14.25
C TRP A 47 2.44 -3.76 14.76
N GLY A 48 3.33 -3.40 15.68
CA GLY A 48 4.22 -4.34 16.35
C GLY A 48 5.19 -3.62 17.26
N THR A 49 6.44 -4.08 17.29
CA THR A 49 7.48 -3.52 18.16
C THR A 49 8.79 -3.29 17.43
N LEU A 50 9.55 -2.33 17.93
CA LEU A 50 10.96 -2.12 17.60
C LEU A 50 11.80 -2.50 18.81
N THR A 51 12.75 -3.42 18.64
CA THR A 51 13.70 -3.77 19.69
C THR A 51 14.92 -2.86 19.60
N MET A 52 15.16 -2.02 20.60
CA MET A 52 16.37 -1.22 20.74
C MET A 52 17.04 -1.53 22.08
N VAL A 53 18.34 -1.85 22.04
CA VAL A 53 19.16 -2.09 23.26
C VAL A 53 18.50 -3.12 24.21
N GLY A 54 17.93 -4.18 23.65
CA GLY A 54 17.28 -5.26 24.42
C GLY A 54 15.92 -4.89 25.04
N LYS A 55 15.32 -3.75 24.66
CA LYS A 55 13.97 -3.36 25.06
C LYS A 55 13.07 -3.24 23.84
N ASP A 56 11.83 -3.67 23.99
CA ASP A 56 10.80 -3.55 22.97
C ASP A 56 9.98 -2.29 23.17
N PHE A 57 9.84 -1.52 22.10
CA PHE A 57 9.05 -0.30 22.07
C PHE A 57 7.87 -0.49 21.11
N PRO A 58 6.63 -0.13 21.51
CA PRO A 58 5.48 -0.15 20.61
C PRO A 58 5.75 0.69 19.37
N LEU A 59 5.40 0.16 18.20
CA LEU A 59 5.65 0.81 16.92
C LEU A 59 4.42 0.66 16.01
N CYS A 60 4.07 1.75 15.34
CA CYS A 60 3.19 1.75 14.18
C CYS A 60 3.96 2.26 12.96
N LEU A 61 4.03 1.45 11.91
CA LEU A 61 4.51 1.85 10.59
C LEU A 61 3.30 2.19 9.72
N VAL A 62 3.29 3.37 9.12
CA VAL A 62 2.25 3.83 8.19
C VAL A 62 2.87 3.91 6.79
N ILE A 63 2.23 3.25 5.83
CA ILE A 63 2.61 3.24 4.42
C ILE A 63 1.51 3.96 3.64
N GLU A 64 1.89 4.98 2.87
CA GLU A 64 1.04 5.79 1.99
C GLU A 64 1.70 5.92 0.61
N ALA A 65 0.97 6.42 -0.39
CA ALA A 65 1.43 6.48 -1.78
C ALA A 65 2.81 7.15 -1.97
N ASP A 66 3.07 8.23 -1.23
CA ASP A 66 4.26 9.06 -1.35
C ASP A 66 5.03 9.21 -0.02
N LYS A 67 4.59 8.50 1.02
CA LYS A 67 5.14 8.67 2.37
C LYS A 67 5.18 7.36 3.13
N VAL A 68 6.24 7.18 3.92
CA VAL A 68 6.31 6.17 4.97
C VAL A 68 6.64 6.84 6.29
N ALA A 69 5.93 6.48 7.35
CA ALA A 69 6.19 7.00 8.69
C ALA A 69 6.27 5.88 9.73
N LEU A 70 7.21 6.00 10.66
CA LEU A 70 7.36 5.17 11.85
C LEU A 70 6.95 6.01 13.05
N HIS A 71 6.00 5.52 13.83
CA HIS A 71 5.49 6.17 15.03
C HIS A 71 5.70 5.26 16.24
N SER A 72 6.34 5.79 17.28
CA SER A 72 6.56 5.14 18.57
C SER A 72 6.68 6.21 19.65
N ASP A 73 6.39 5.87 20.90
CA ASP A 73 6.56 6.76 22.05
C ASP A 73 8.01 7.22 22.26
N VAL A 74 8.98 6.48 21.72
CA VAL A 74 10.41 6.79 21.88
C VAL A 74 11.07 7.33 20.62
N MET A 75 10.41 7.20 19.47
CA MET A 75 10.99 7.59 18.19
C MET A 75 9.92 7.77 17.11
N GLY A 76 9.98 8.90 16.42
CA GLY A 76 9.21 9.17 15.21
C GLY A 76 10.13 9.43 14.02
N MET A 77 9.85 8.82 12.87
CA MET A 77 10.53 9.12 11.61
C MET A 77 9.49 9.21 10.50
N ALA A 78 9.64 10.15 9.59
CA ALA A 78 8.74 10.28 8.45
C ALA A 78 9.56 10.61 7.19
N TYR A 79 9.32 9.84 6.13
CA TYR A 79 10.01 9.94 4.87
C TYR A 79 9.00 10.34 3.80
N PRO A 80 9.08 11.59 3.29
CA PRO A 80 8.12 12.15 2.33
C PRO A 80 8.44 11.78 0.87
N LEU A 81 9.38 10.86 0.65
CA LEU A 81 9.77 10.37 -0.66
C LEU A 81 10.06 8.88 -0.57
N VAL A 82 9.41 8.09 -1.40
CA VAL A 82 9.52 6.62 -1.37
C VAL A 82 9.56 6.04 -2.77
N THR A 83 10.21 4.88 -2.91
CA THR A 83 10.12 4.05 -4.12
C THR A 83 9.61 2.66 -3.75
N TYR A 84 8.81 2.09 -4.65
CA TYR A 84 8.23 0.77 -4.49
C TYR A 84 8.83 -0.19 -5.52
N LYS A 85 9.23 -1.37 -5.07
CA LYS A 85 9.76 -2.43 -5.92
C LYS A 85 9.09 -3.74 -5.59
N ASP A 86 8.43 -4.34 -6.58
CA ASP A 86 7.98 -5.73 -6.50
C ASP A 86 9.18 -6.66 -6.71
N GLU A 87 9.41 -7.58 -5.79
CA GLU A 87 10.47 -8.59 -5.91
C GLU A 87 9.99 -9.83 -6.70
N GLY A 88 8.72 -9.88 -7.11
CA GLY A 88 8.12 -10.96 -7.92
C GLY A 88 7.84 -12.25 -7.13
N ASN A 89 8.14 -12.26 -5.83
CA ASN A 89 7.99 -13.43 -4.96
C ASN A 89 6.90 -13.24 -3.89
N GLY A 90 6.02 -12.24 -4.05
CA GLY A 90 5.03 -11.85 -3.03
C GLY A 90 5.62 -11.01 -1.90
N THR A 91 6.82 -10.44 -2.11
CA THR A 91 7.41 -9.43 -1.24
C THR A 91 7.60 -8.14 -2.00
N TRP A 92 7.26 -7.03 -1.37
CA TRP A 92 7.55 -5.68 -1.85
C TRP A 92 8.65 -5.06 -1.01
N THR A 93 9.57 -4.35 -1.66
CA THR A 93 10.58 -3.51 -1.01
C THR A 93 10.20 -2.04 -1.21
N ILE A 94 10.17 -1.28 -0.13
CA ILE A 94 9.95 0.17 -0.12
C ILE A 94 11.22 0.82 0.38
N SER A 95 11.82 1.68 -0.43
CA SER A 95 12.98 2.48 -0.02
C SER A 95 12.52 3.88 0.36
N CYS A 96 12.90 4.34 1.55
CA CYS A 96 12.43 5.60 2.11
C CYS A 96 13.54 6.65 2.06
N TYR A 97 13.24 7.87 1.64
CA TYR A 97 14.20 8.95 1.43
C TYR A 97 13.73 10.25 2.09
N ASP A 98 14.69 11.13 2.36
CA ASP A 98 14.38 12.52 2.67
C ASP A 98 13.97 13.28 1.41
N LYS A 99 13.31 14.42 1.61
CA LYS A 99 12.86 15.27 0.50
C LYS A 99 14.05 15.77 -0.31
N GLY A 100 13.99 15.54 -1.63
CA GLY A 100 14.98 16.04 -2.58
C GLY A 100 16.19 15.13 -2.78
N GLU A 101 16.20 13.94 -2.16
CA GLU A 101 17.25 12.94 -2.40
C GLU A 101 17.11 12.24 -3.77
N ASP A 102 18.24 11.71 -4.24
CA ASP A 102 18.35 10.96 -5.49
C ASP A 102 17.90 9.51 -5.29
N THR A 103 16.65 9.24 -5.65
CA THR A 103 16.01 7.92 -5.53
C THR A 103 16.58 6.84 -6.44
N THR A 104 17.49 7.18 -7.36
CA THR A 104 18.19 6.19 -8.19
C THR A 104 19.27 5.45 -7.41
N LYS A 105 19.66 5.97 -6.24
CA LYS A 105 20.64 5.37 -5.33
C LYS A 105 19.93 4.60 -4.22
N PRO A 106 20.60 3.61 -3.61
CA PRO A 106 20.12 2.99 -2.39
C PRO A 106 19.91 4.05 -1.30
N THR A 107 18.79 3.96 -0.59
CA THR A 107 18.55 4.79 0.60
C THR A 107 19.57 4.48 1.70
N THR A 108 19.94 5.51 2.46
CA THR A 108 20.71 5.38 3.71
C THR A 108 19.84 5.48 4.97
N HIS A 109 18.51 5.55 4.81
CA HIS A 109 17.56 5.81 5.89
C HIS A 109 16.85 4.56 6.36
N THR A 110 15.73 4.21 5.71
CA THR A 110 14.90 3.08 6.09
C THR A 110 14.47 2.31 4.85
N THR A 111 14.53 0.99 4.93
CA THR A 111 13.87 0.10 3.98
C THR A 111 12.74 -0.65 4.66
N VAL A 112 11.63 -0.84 3.96
CA VAL A 112 10.51 -1.66 4.42
C VAL A 112 10.33 -2.83 3.48
N SER A 113 10.26 -4.03 4.03
CA SER A 113 9.79 -5.21 3.30
C SER A 113 8.35 -5.51 3.69
N VAL A 114 7.49 -5.82 2.72
CA VAL A 114 6.09 -6.23 2.96
C VAL A 114 5.83 -7.58 2.31
N ASP A 115 5.52 -8.58 3.12
CA ASP A 115 5.06 -9.90 2.68
C ASP A 115 3.55 -9.85 2.44
N THR A 116 3.16 -9.96 1.18
CA THR A 116 1.75 -9.94 0.73
C THR A 116 1.13 -11.34 0.66
N LYS A 117 1.90 -12.39 0.91
CA LYS A 117 1.38 -13.77 1.02
C LYS A 117 0.82 -14.06 2.41
N ALA A 118 1.26 -13.32 3.42
CA ALA A 118 0.70 -13.37 4.76
C ALA A 118 -0.70 -12.74 4.81
N SER A 119 -1.58 -13.23 5.68
CA SER A 119 -2.89 -12.63 5.97
C SER A 119 -3.06 -12.41 7.48
N PRO A 120 -3.11 -11.16 7.97
CA PRO A 120 -2.91 -9.91 7.22
C PRO A 120 -1.45 -9.77 6.70
N PHE A 121 -1.21 -8.84 5.77
CA PHE A 121 0.14 -8.52 5.30
C PHE A 121 1.09 -8.21 6.46
N ILE A 122 2.34 -8.61 6.32
CA ILE A 122 3.37 -8.42 7.34
C ILE A 122 4.46 -7.53 6.79
N ALA A 123 4.75 -6.44 7.48
CA ALA A 123 5.87 -5.56 7.17
C ALA A 123 7.05 -5.77 8.15
N LYS A 124 8.26 -5.46 7.69
CA LYS A 124 9.44 -5.29 8.55
C LYS A 124 10.21 -4.08 8.06
N ALA A 125 10.53 -3.16 8.97
CA ALA A 125 11.35 -1.99 8.66
C ALA A 125 12.77 -2.19 9.18
N THR A 126 13.76 -1.83 8.36
CA THR A 126 15.18 -1.80 8.71
C THR A 126 15.64 -0.35 8.70
N ILE A 127 16.09 0.14 9.84
CA ILE A 127 16.53 1.51 10.04
C ILE A 127 18.05 1.52 9.99
N ILE A 128 18.57 1.92 8.84
CA ILE A 128 19.97 1.74 8.44
C ILE A 128 20.94 2.51 9.37
N PRO A 129 20.73 3.80 9.70
CA PRO A 129 21.64 4.56 10.56
C PRO A 129 21.80 3.95 11.96
N MET A 130 20.78 3.22 12.42
CA MET A 130 20.77 2.58 13.74
C MET A 130 21.12 1.10 13.70
N SER A 131 21.30 0.52 12.51
CA SER A 131 21.53 -0.90 12.31
C SER A 131 20.52 -1.79 13.07
N CYS A 132 19.24 -1.38 13.06
CA CYS A 132 18.17 -2.10 13.74
C CYS A 132 17.02 -2.44 12.80
N THR A 133 16.27 -3.50 13.15
CA THR A 133 15.13 -3.98 12.39
C THR A 133 13.97 -4.22 13.34
N THR A 134 12.76 -3.93 12.88
CA THR A 134 11.55 -4.16 13.66
C THR A 134 11.24 -5.66 13.79
N ALA A 135 10.49 -6.02 14.83
CA ALA A 135 9.75 -7.28 14.80
C ALA A 135 8.74 -7.27 13.63
N PRO A 136 8.17 -8.43 13.24
CA PRO A 136 7.10 -8.48 12.25
C PRO A 136 5.94 -7.54 12.63
N LEU A 137 5.65 -6.56 11.78
CA LEU A 137 4.56 -5.60 11.94
C LEU A 137 3.35 -6.08 11.16
N LYS A 138 2.21 -6.28 11.81
CA LYS A 138 1.00 -6.80 11.16
C LYS A 138 0.11 -5.66 10.68
N LYS A 139 -0.33 -5.71 9.43
CA LYS A 139 -1.34 -4.76 8.93
C LYS A 139 -2.60 -4.84 9.80
N GLY A 140 -3.14 -3.69 10.19
CA GLY A 140 -4.23 -3.64 11.16
C GLY A 140 -5.05 -2.35 11.10
N LYS A 141 -5.57 -1.95 12.27
CA LYS A 141 -6.38 -0.72 12.44
C LYS A 141 -5.64 0.50 11.88
N ALA A 142 -6.37 1.50 11.38
CA ALA A 142 -5.76 2.76 10.97
C ALA A 142 -5.04 3.44 12.14
N TYR A 143 -3.93 4.11 11.85
CA TYR A 143 -3.22 4.92 12.83
C TYR A 143 -4.11 6.07 13.32
N ASN A 144 -4.22 6.20 14.63
CA ASN A 144 -5.12 7.10 15.34
C ASN A 144 -4.35 8.14 16.18
N ASN A 145 -3.12 8.47 15.78
CA ASN A 145 -2.23 9.38 16.50
C ASN A 145 -1.86 8.93 17.93
N GLU A 146 -1.90 7.62 18.20
CA GLU A 146 -1.64 7.03 19.52
C GLU A 146 -0.26 7.40 20.10
N TYR A 147 0.71 7.71 19.24
CA TYR A 147 2.07 8.09 19.62
C TYR A 147 2.42 9.55 19.32
N ALA A 148 1.44 10.37 18.93
CA ALA A 148 1.65 11.80 18.72
C ALA A 148 1.57 12.51 20.08
N HIS A 149 2.73 12.87 20.64
CA HIS A 149 2.85 13.61 21.89
C HIS A 149 3.58 14.94 21.68
#